data_AF-A0A2A4SPB1-F1
#
_entry.id   AF-A0A2A4SPB1-F1
#
_cell.length_a   1.000
_cell.length_b   1.000
_cell.length_c   1.000
_cell.angle_alpha   90.00
_cell.angle_beta   90.00
_cell.angle_gamma   90.00
#
_symmetry.space_group_name_H-M   'P 1'
#
loop_
_entity.id
_entity.type
_entity.pdbx_description
1 polymer ?
#
loop_
_entity_poly.entity_id
_entity_poly.type
_entity_poly.pdbx_seq_one_letter_code
_entity_poly.pdbx_strand_id
1 'polypeptide(L)'
;MSYEVNYENNPLHGLGLKDLLVEIVDHYGFEILHAYLNINSFKTNPSIESSVKFLKKKEWAREKVEAFYLYEFKNLPRASDVQFGLAPRDRLIPEGELPGKPTELSLKDADRLREKRAQRTAKHHGRYSD
;
A
#
# COMPACT_ATOMS: atom_id res chain seq x y z
N MET A 1 1.63 -6.83 -35.00
CA MET A 1 1.20 -7.52 -33.77
C MET A 1 1.01 -6.46 -32.71
N SER A 2 -0.23 -6.10 -32.40
CA SER A 2 -0.55 -5.25 -31.25
C SER A 2 -0.30 -6.08 -30.00
N TYR A 3 0.67 -5.67 -29.18
CA TYR A 3 0.85 -6.24 -27.86
C TYR A 3 -0.33 -5.73 -27.01
N GLU A 4 -1.42 -6.49 -26.97
CA GLU A 4 -2.50 -6.22 -26.04
C GLU A 4 -1.96 -6.38 -24.62
N VAL A 5 -1.93 -5.28 -23.91
CA VAL A 5 -1.43 -5.24 -22.55
C VAL A 5 -2.53 -5.82 -21.66
N ASN A 6 -2.31 -7.03 -21.12
CA ASN A 6 -3.29 -7.69 -20.26
C ASN A 6 -3.16 -7.19 -18.81
N TYR A 7 -4.16 -6.43 -18.35
CA TYR A 7 -4.27 -5.94 -16.97
C TYR A 7 -5.13 -6.84 -16.07
N GLU A 8 -5.75 -7.90 -16.60
CA GLU A 8 -6.66 -8.80 -15.86
C GLU A 8 -5.95 -9.55 -14.73
N ASN A 9 -4.63 -9.75 -14.84
CA ASN A 9 -3.82 -10.38 -13.80
C ASN A 9 -3.62 -9.51 -12.55
N ASN A 10 -4.01 -8.24 -12.58
CA ASN A 10 -3.87 -7.36 -11.41
C ASN A 10 -5.00 -7.64 -10.41
N PRO A 11 -4.72 -8.04 -9.14
CA PRO A 11 -5.76 -8.30 -8.14
C PRO A 11 -6.66 -7.10 -7.81
N LEU A 12 -6.30 -5.90 -8.22
CA LEU A 12 -7.12 -4.70 -8.09
C LEU A 12 -8.13 -4.55 -9.23
N HIS A 13 -7.99 -5.30 -10.32
CA HIS A 13 -8.91 -5.26 -11.46
C HIS A 13 -10.29 -5.76 -11.02
N GLY A 14 -11.31 -4.90 -11.18
CA GLY A 14 -12.66 -5.19 -10.71
C GLY A 14 -12.88 -5.13 -9.19
N LEU A 15 -11.83 -4.90 -8.38
CA LEU A 15 -11.95 -4.84 -6.92
C LEU A 15 -12.41 -3.47 -6.43
N GLY A 16 -13.52 -3.45 -5.70
CA GLY A 16 -14.04 -2.26 -5.05
C GLY A 16 -13.13 -1.77 -3.93
N LEU A 17 -12.95 -0.45 -3.82
CA LEU A 17 -12.15 0.15 -2.73
C LEU A 17 -12.68 -0.20 -1.33
N LYS A 18 -13.99 -0.37 -1.20
CA LYS A 18 -14.61 -0.77 0.07
C LYS A 18 -14.21 -2.21 0.43
N ASP A 19 -14.34 -3.13 -0.51
CA ASP A 19 -14.07 -4.56 -0.29
C ASP A 19 -12.58 -4.79 -0.04
N LEU A 20 -11.72 -4.12 -0.81
CA LEU A 20 -10.28 -4.06 -0.58
C LEU A 20 -9.97 -3.64 0.87
N LEU A 21 -10.56 -2.53 1.33
CA LEU A 21 -10.31 -2.02 2.67
C LEU A 21 -10.82 -2.98 3.75
N VAL A 22 -11.97 -3.61 3.55
CA VAL A 22 -12.52 -4.61 4.47
C VAL A 22 -11.55 -5.78 4.60
N GLU A 23 -11.07 -6.35 3.49
CA GLU A 23 -10.12 -7.49 3.52
C GLU A 23 -8.85 -7.18 4.34
N ILE A 24 -8.24 -6.01 4.14
CA ILE A 24 -7.00 -5.66 4.86
C ILE A 24 -7.25 -5.29 6.32
N VAL A 25 -8.40 -4.67 6.63
CA VAL A 25 -8.76 -4.33 8.01
C VAL A 25 -9.12 -5.59 8.78
N ASP A 26 -9.84 -6.53 8.18
CA ASP A 26 -10.20 -7.80 8.80
C ASP A 26 -8.95 -8.63 9.13
N HIS A 27 -7.91 -8.54 8.30
CA HIS A 27 -6.67 -9.26 8.52
C HIS A 27 -5.69 -8.55 9.48
N TYR A 28 -5.45 -7.24 9.30
CA TYR A 28 -4.40 -6.50 10.03
C TYR A 28 -4.92 -5.55 11.10
N GLY A 29 -6.18 -5.13 11.01
CA GLY A 29 -6.75 -4.06 11.84
C GLY A 29 -6.23 -2.66 11.49
N PHE A 30 -6.95 -1.65 11.98
CA PHE A 30 -6.62 -0.25 11.71
C PHE A 30 -5.29 0.21 12.32
N GLU A 31 -4.89 -0.36 13.46
CA GLU A 31 -3.65 0.02 14.15
C GLU A 31 -2.41 -0.30 13.31
N ILE A 32 -2.32 -1.51 12.75
CA ILE A 32 -1.23 -1.89 11.84
C ILE A 32 -1.26 -1.01 10.59
N LEU A 33 -2.44 -0.82 9.98
CA LEU A 33 -2.55 0.03 8.80
C LEU A 33 -2.07 1.46 9.06
N HIS A 34 -2.43 2.05 10.21
CA HIS A 34 -1.92 3.35 10.59
C HIS A 34 -0.39 3.34 10.79
N ALA A 35 0.15 2.33 11.48
CA ALA A 35 1.57 2.24 11.79
C ALA A 35 2.43 2.11 10.52
N TYR A 36 1.99 1.34 9.52
CA TYR A 36 2.73 1.13 8.27
C TYR A 36 2.49 2.24 7.23
N LEU A 37 1.23 2.69 7.09
CA LEU A 37 0.84 3.64 6.05
C LEU A 37 0.90 5.09 6.51
N ASN A 38 0.91 5.36 7.82
CA ASN A 38 0.86 6.71 8.40
C ASN A 38 -0.29 7.55 7.80
N ILE A 39 -1.48 6.95 7.68
CA ILE A 39 -2.70 7.61 7.21
C ILE A 39 -3.57 7.92 8.42
N ASN A 40 -3.92 9.20 8.63
CA ASN A 40 -4.65 9.65 9.81
C ASN A 40 -6.09 9.11 9.89
N SER A 41 -6.71 8.78 8.75
CA SER A 41 -8.06 8.20 8.73
C SER A 41 -8.15 6.84 9.45
N PHE A 42 -7.02 6.14 9.63
CA PHE A 42 -6.96 4.87 10.36
C PHE A 42 -6.68 5.06 11.86
N LYS A 43 -6.40 6.28 12.31
CA LYS A 43 -6.16 6.62 13.72
C LYS A 43 -7.33 7.39 14.34
N THR A 44 -7.84 8.37 13.60
CA THR A 44 -8.89 9.28 14.12
C THR A 44 -10.27 8.78 13.69
N ASN A 45 -11.03 8.24 14.65
CA ASN A 45 -12.36 7.64 14.44
C ASN A 45 -12.35 6.59 13.30
N PRO A 46 -11.56 5.50 13.47
CA PRO A 46 -11.37 4.51 12.43
C PRO A 46 -12.68 3.76 12.15
N SER A 47 -13.17 3.89 10.92
CA SER A 47 -14.26 3.06 10.40
C SER A 47 -14.08 2.82 8.91
N ILE A 48 -14.69 1.76 8.39
CA ILE A 48 -14.66 1.46 6.95
C ILE A 48 -15.26 2.63 6.15
N GLU A 49 -16.40 3.16 6.59
CA GLU A 49 -17.10 4.23 5.87
C GLU A 49 -16.32 5.55 5.86
N SER A 50 -15.79 5.98 7.02
CA SER A 50 -15.02 7.21 7.13
C SER A 50 -13.74 7.13 6.29
N SER A 51 -13.08 5.98 6.34
CA SER A 51 -11.86 5.70 5.58
C SER A 51 -12.11 5.64 4.08
N VAL A 52 -13.13 4.92 3.60
CA VAL A 52 -13.47 4.90 2.17
C VAL A 52 -13.80 6.30 1.66
N LYS A 53 -14.56 7.09 2.43
CA LYS A 53 -14.85 8.48 2.06
C LYS A 53 -13.59 9.34 1.98
N PHE A 54 -12.63 9.14 2.87
CA PHE A 54 -11.33 9.82 2.83
C PHE A 54 -10.50 9.39 1.62
N LEU A 55 -10.36 8.08 1.40
CA LEU A 55 -9.56 7.51 0.31
C LEU A 55 -10.11 7.89 -1.08
N LYS A 56 -11.44 7.99 -1.24
CA LYS A 56 -12.06 8.53 -2.47
C LYS A 56 -11.66 9.98 -2.77
N LYS A 57 -11.34 10.78 -1.74
CA LYS A 57 -10.96 12.19 -1.89
C LYS A 57 -9.44 12.40 -1.98
N LYS A 58 -8.65 11.44 -1.53
CA LYS A 58 -7.19 11.56 -1.39
C LYS A 58 -6.53 10.43 -2.17
N GLU A 59 -6.32 10.68 -3.46
CA GLU A 59 -5.76 9.71 -4.41
C GLU A 59 -4.43 9.11 -3.95
N TRP A 60 -3.47 9.94 -3.52
CA TRP A 60 -2.19 9.44 -2.98
C TRP A 60 -2.36 8.46 -1.82
N ALA A 61 -3.40 8.63 -1.00
CA ALA A 61 -3.67 7.74 0.13
C ALA A 61 -4.33 6.44 -0.34
N ARG A 62 -5.24 6.52 -1.32
CA ARG A 62 -5.85 5.36 -1.99
C ARG A 62 -4.76 4.51 -2.65
N GLU A 63 -3.88 5.11 -3.44
CA GLU A 63 -2.78 4.40 -4.10
C GLU A 63 -1.83 3.76 -3.08
N LYS A 64 -1.59 4.41 -1.94
CA LYS A 64 -0.76 3.84 -0.87
C LYS A 64 -1.40 2.59 -0.26
N VAL A 65 -2.72 2.60 -0.06
CA VAL A 65 -3.50 1.45 0.42
C VAL A 65 -3.53 0.33 -0.63
N GLU A 66 -3.71 0.67 -1.91
CA GLU A 66 -3.70 -0.30 -3.01
C GLU A 66 -2.32 -0.93 -3.22
N ALA A 67 -1.24 -0.16 -3.10
CA ALA A 67 0.12 -0.69 -3.13
C ALA A 67 0.39 -1.63 -1.94
N PHE A 68 -0.09 -1.28 -0.75
CA PHE A 68 -0.02 -2.16 0.42
C PHE A 68 -0.80 -3.46 0.20
N TYR A 69 -1.99 -3.37 -0.42
CA TYR A 69 -2.78 -4.55 -0.78
C TYR A 69 -1.99 -5.49 -1.71
N LEU A 70 -1.33 -4.96 -2.74
CA LEU A 70 -0.56 -5.79 -3.67
C LEU A 70 0.66 -6.47 -3.04
N TYR A 71 1.46 -5.73 -2.26
CA TYR A 71 2.77 -6.23 -1.82
C TYR A 71 2.81 -6.80 -0.42
N GLU A 72 1.95 -6.31 0.49
CA GLU A 72 1.91 -6.84 1.86
C GLU A 72 0.78 -7.86 2.00
N PHE A 73 -0.40 -7.58 1.46
CA PHE A 73 -1.54 -8.49 1.61
C PHE A 73 -1.56 -9.63 0.57
N LYS A 74 -1.35 -9.32 -0.71
CA LYS A 74 -1.23 -10.32 -1.78
C LYS A 74 0.20 -10.84 -1.93
N ASN A 75 1.16 -10.27 -1.20
CA ASN A 75 2.57 -10.70 -1.17
C ASN A 75 3.14 -10.95 -2.57
N LEU A 76 2.84 -10.04 -3.50
CA LEU A 76 3.34 -10.10 -4.86
C LEU A 76 4.80 -9.69 -4.93
N PRO A 77 5.56 -10.19 -5.93
CA PRO A 77 6.92 -9.73 -6.15
C PRO A 77 6.95 -8.21 -6.39
N ARG A 78 8.05 -7.59 -5.99
CA ARG A 78 8.28 -6.17 -6.21
C ARG A 78 8.23 -5.86 -7.71
N ALA A 79 7.39 -4.91 -8.10
CA ALA A 79 7.35 -4.43 -9.48
C ALA A 79 8.68 -3.79 -9.90
N SER A 80 8.97 -3.82 -11.21
CA SER A 80 10.11 -3.11 -11.79
C SER A 80 10.01 -1.60 -11.55
N ASP A 81 11.11 -0.87 -11.61
CA ASP A 81 11.12 0.58 -11.33
C ASP A 81 10.20 1.35 -12.27
N VAL A 82 10.10 0.94 -13.54
CA VAL A 82 9.17 1.52 -14.52
C VAL A 82 7.72 1.31 -14.09
N GLN A 83 7.36 0.09 -13.68
CA GLN A 83 6.01 -0.24 -13.23
C GLN A 83 5.69 0.41 -11.88
N PHE A 84 6.69 0.58 -11.01
CA PHE A 84 6.50 1.24 -9.72
C PHE A 84 6.19 2.74 -9.86
N GLY A 85 6.61 3.35 -10.97
CA GLY A 85 6.23 4.72 -11.35
C GLY A 85 4.77 4.88 -11.77
N LEU A 86 4.05 3.79 -12.03
CA LEU A 86 2.62 3.79 -12.37
C LEU A 86 1.75 3.64 -11.12
N ALA A 87 0.50 4.11 -11.22
CA ALA A 87 -0.50 3.88 -10.19
C ALA A 87 -0.74 2.37 -10.01
N PRO A 88 -1.01 1.88 -8.78
CA PRO A 88 -1.12 0.44 -8.51
C PRO A 88 -2.10 -0.32 -9.42
N ARG A 89 -3.19 0.32 -9.83
CA ARG A 89 -4.19 -0.26 -10.74
C ARG A 89 -3.70 -0.36 -12.19
N ASP A 90 -2.73 0.46 -12.58
CA ASP A 90 -2.18 0.50 -13.94
C ASP A 90 -0.90 -0.35 -14.07
N ARG A 91 -0.52 -1.09 -13.02
CA ARG A 91 0.65 -1.96 -13.03
C ARG A 91 0.36 -3.27 -13.72
N LEU A 92 1.34 -3.70 -14.51
CA LEU A 92 1.37 -5.01 -15.14
C LEU A 92 1.97 -6.04 -14.21
N ILE A 93 1.25 -7.14 -14.04
CA ILE A 93 1.67 -8.28 -13.25
C ILE A 93 1.98 -9.40 -14.24
N PRO A 94 3.25 -9.86 -14.34
CA PRO A 94 3.64 -10.89 -15.28
C PRO A 94 2.78 -12.15 -15.17
N GLU A 95 2.50 -12.76 -16.30
CA GLU A 95 1.73 -14.00 -16.38
C GLU A 95 2.43 -15.12 -15.61
N GLY A 96 1.73 -15.72 -14.64
CA GLY A 96 2.25 -16.77 -13.75
C GLY A 96 2.58 -16.33 -12.32
N GLU A 97 2.63 -15.01 -12.05
CA GLU A 97 2.76 -14.50 -10.68
C GLU A 97 1.39 -14.57 -9.98
N LEU A 98 1.31 -15.40 -8.94
CA LEU A 98 0.08 -15.59 -8.17
C LEU A 98 0.18 -14.89 -6.81
N PRO A 99 -0.92 -14.29 -6.31
CA PRO A 99 -0.98 -13.81 -4.95
C PRO A 99 -0.57 -14.87 -3.92
N GLY A 100 0.35 -14.50 -3.04
CA GLY A 100 0.77 -15.30 -1.91
C GLY A 100 -0.09 -15.07 -0.67
N LYS A 101 0.34 -15.64 0.46
CA LYS A 101 -0.24 -15.36 1.78
C LYS A 101 0.14 -13.96 2.25
N PRO A 102 -0.73 -13.25 2.98
CA PRO A 102 -0.40 -11.96 3.58
C PRO A 102 0.87 -12.02 4.43
N THR A 103 1.69 -10.99 4.33
CA THR A 103 2.90 -10.81 5.14
C THR A 103 2.53 -10.68 6.61
N GLU A 104 3.27 -11.35 7.50
CA GLU A 104 3.12 -11.16 8.94
C GLU A 104 3.70 -9.79 9.34
N LEU A 105 2.84 -8.87 9.77
CA LEU A 105 3.21 -7.52 10.17
C LEU A 105 3.10 -7.35 11.69
N SER A 106 4.04 -6.63 12.28
CA SER A 106 4.05 -6.36 13.72
C SER A 106 4.23 -4.87 14.03
N LEU A 107 3.62 -4.40 15.12
CA LEU A 107 3.79 -3.01 15.56
C LEU A 107 5.26 -2.69 15.90
N LYS A 108 5.99 -3.66 16.44
CA LYS A 108 7.44 -3.51 16.71
C LYS A 108 8.22 -3.27 15.43
N ASP A 109 7.88 -3.94 14.33
CA ASP A 109 8.51 -3.70 13.03
C ASP A 109 8.16 -2.34 12.47
N ALA A 110 6.91 -1.91 12.61
CA ALA A 110 6.47 -0.59 12.20
C ALA A 110 7.25 0.52 12.93
N ASP A 111 7.47 0.38 14.24
CA ASP A 111 8.26 1.34 15.04
C ASP A 111 9.71 1.39 14.56
N ARG A 112 10.35 0.23 14.34
CA ARG A 112 11.70 0.15 13.78
C ARG A 112 11.79 0.84 12.41
N LEU A 113 10.81 0.64 11.54
CA LEU A 113 10.74 1.30 10.24
C LEU A 113 10.59 2.81 10.37
N ARG A 114 9.77 3.28 11.32
CA ARG A 114 9.55 4.70 11.60
C ARG A 114 10.83 5.37 12.12
N GLU A 115 11.51 4.75 13.07
CA GLU A 115 12.80 5.22 13.59
C GLU A 115 13.84 5.30 12.48
N LYS A 116 13.95 4.27 11.64
CA LYS A 116 14.87 4.26 10.49
C LYS A 116 14.56 5.38 9.49
N ARG A 117 13.28 5.66 9.23
CA ARG A 117 12.86 6.80 8.38
C ARG A 117 13.27 8.13 9.02
N ALA A 118 13.03 8.31 10.33
CA ALA A 118 13.41 9.53 11.05
C ALA A 118 14.93 9.77 11.04
N GLN A 119 15.73 8.72 11.26
CA GLN A 119 17.20 8.79 11.18
C GLN A 119 17.70 9.20 9.79
N ARG A 120 17.09 8.67 8.71
CA ARG A 120 17.46 9.04 7.33
C ARG A 120 17.16 10.52 7.06
N THR A 121 16.00 10.99 7.49
CA THR A 121 15.62 12.41 7.38
C THR A 121 16.57 13.31 8.16
N ALA A 122 16.89 12.98 9.42
CA ALA A 122 17.82 13.75 10.24
C ALA A 122 19.22 13.85 9.61
N LYS A 123 19.75 12.74 9.08
CA LYS A 123 21.04 12.71 8.37
C LYS A 123 21.02 13.58 7.11
N HIS A 124 19.89 13.65 6.40
CA HIS A 124 19.76 14.48 5.21
C HIS A 124 19.72 15.97 5.57
N HIS A 125 18.97 16.37 6.61
CA HIS A 125 18.93 17.77 7.05
C HIS A 125 20.30 18.26 7.55
N GLY A 126 21.06 17.43 8.27
CA GLY A 126 22.40 17.79 8.71
C GLY A 126 23.42 18.01 7.58
N ARG A 127 23.13 17.58 6.35
CA ARG A 127 24.03 17.70 5.19
C ARG A 127 23.87 18.98 4.38
N TYR A 128 22.80 19.72 4.59
CA TYR A 128 22.46 20.99 3.93
C TYR A 128 22.49 22.18 4.91
N SER A 129 23.01 21.97 6.12
CA SER A 129 23.04 22.95 7.22
C SER A 129 24.38 23.70 7.34
N ASP A 130 25.31 23.50 6.40
CA ASP A 130 26.63 24.15 6.34
C ASP A 130 26.73 25.03 5.09
#